data_AF-A0AAV0KBW3-F1
#
_entry.id   AF-A0AAV0KBW3-F1
#
_cell.length_a   1.000
_cell.length_b   1.000
_cell.length_c   1.000
_cell.angle_alpha   90.00
_cell.angle_beta   90.00
_cell.angle_gamma   90.00
#
_symmetry.space_group_name_H-M   'P 1'
#
loop_
_entity.id
_entity.type
_entity.pdbx_description
1 polymer ?
#
loop_
_entity_poly.entity_id
_entity_poly.type
_entity_poly.pdbx_seq_one_letter_code
_entity_poly.pdbx_strand_id
1 'polypeptide(L)'
;MQHQQQRLKQQQALMQQALMQQQSLYHPGLLAPPQIEPIPSGNLPPGFDPSTCRSVYVGNIHTQVTEPLLQEVFASTGPVEGCKLIRKEKSSYGFIHYFDRRSAAIAIVSLNGRHLFGQPIKVNWAYASGQREDTSSHFNIFVGDLSPEVTDATLFACFSVFPTCSDARVMWDQKTGRSRGFGFVSFRNQQDAQSAINDLTGKWLGSRQIRCNWATKGAGSNDDKLSSDGKSVVELTNGSSGQLTFDFTECYVMSSVTKF
;
A
#
# COMPACT_ATOMS: atom_id res chain seq x y z
N MET A 1 -57.73 -17.34 -47.79
CA MET A 1 -57.50 -15.95 -47.33
C MET A 1 -57.12 -15.88 -45.85
N GLN A 2 -57.97 -16.27 -44.90
CA GLN A 2 -57.66 -16.18 -43.45
C GLN A 2 -56.39 -16.94 -43.02
N HIS A 3 -56.18 -18.16 -43.53
CA HIS A 3 -54.99 -18.96 -43.19
C HIS A 3 -53.67 -18.34 -43.70
N GLN A 4 -53.71 -17.59 -44.80
CA GLN A 4 -52.52 -16.90 -45.33
C GLN A 4 -52.19 -15.66 -44.49
N GLN A 5 -53.22 -14.95 -44.02
CA GLN A 5 -53.07 -13.80 -43.12
C GLN A 5 -52.54 -14.21 -41.74
N GLN A 6 -52.93 -15.39 -41.26
CA GLN A 6 -52.44 -15.94 -39.98
C GLN A 6 -50.97 -16.36 -40.05
N ARG A 7 -50.54 -16.97 -41.17
CA ARG A 7 -49.11 -17.27 -41.41
C ARG A 7 -48.26 -16.01 -41.51
N LEU A 8 -48.77 -14.95 -42.13
CA LEU A 8 -48.08 -13.65 -42.19
C LEU A 8 -47.92 -13.01 -40.80
N LYS A 9 -48.98 -13.02 -39.97
CA LYS A 9 -48.90 -12.52 -38.59
C LYS A 9 -47.93 -13.33 -37.74
N GLN A 10 -47.93 -14.66 -37.87
CA GLN A 10 -47.03 -15.53 -37.12
C GLN A 10 -45.57 -15.35 -37.55
N GLN A 11 -45.33 -15.14 -38.86
CA GLN A 11 -44.00 -14.84 -39.40
C GLN A 11 -43.50 -13.44 -38.97
N GLN A 12 -44.39 -12.44 -38.90
CA GLN A 12 -44.06 -11.12 -38.33
C GLN A 12 -43.73 -11.21 -36.83
N ALA A 13 -44.49 -11.99 -36.05
CA ALA A 13 -44.22 -12.17 -34.62
C ALA A 13 -42.87 -12.85 -34.36
N LEU A 14 -42.54 -13.89 -35.14
CA LEU A 14 -41.24 -14.56 -35.05
C LEU A 14 -40.07 -13.64 -35.43
N MET A 15 -40.26 -12.79 -36.45
CA MET A 15 -39.24 -11.82 -36.87
C MET A 15 -39.04 -10.72 -35.81
N GLN A 16 -40.12 -10.28 -35.16
CA GLN A 16 -40.05 -9.30 -34.08
C GLN A 16 -39.38 -9.89 -32.82
N GLN A 17 -39.62 -11.17 -32.53
CA GLN A 17 -38.95 -11.88 -31.44
C GLN A 17 -37.45 -12.11 -31.71
N ALA A 18 -37.07 -12.40 -32.96
CA ALA A 18 -35.66 -12.53 -33.36
C ALA A 18 -34.89 -11.21 -33.23
N LEU A 19 -35.52 -10.08 -33.57
CA LEU A 19 -34.92 -8.74 -33.41
C LEU A 19 -34.72 -8.36 -31.92
N MET A 20 -35.64 -8.74 -31.03
CA MET A 20 -35.45 -8.54 -29.58
C MET A 20 -34.32 -9.40 -29.00
N GLN A 21 -34.12 -10.63 -29.47
CA GLN A 21 -32.97 -11.44 -29.05
C GLN A 21 -31.64 -10.87 -29.56
N GLN A 22 -31.62 -10.26 -30.75
CA GLN A 22 -30.39 -9.67 -31.30
C GLN A 22 -29.98 -8.39 -30.56
N GLN A 23 -30.92 -7.63 -29.97
CA GLN A 23 -30.60 -6.48 -29.10
C GLN A 23 -29.93 -6.88 -27.77
N SER A 24 -30.05 -8.14 -27.34
CA SER A 24 -29.36 -8.64 -26.14
C SER A 24 -27.88 -9.02 -26.40
N LEU A 25 -27.45 -9.03 -27.67
CA LEU A 25 -26.09 -9.41 -28.09
C LEU A 25 -25.24 -8.25 -28.62
N TYR A 26 -25.76 -7.03 -28.64
CA TYR A 26 -24.99 -5.83 -28.97
C TYR A 26 -24.80 -4.95 -27.74
N HIS A 27 -23.76 -5.26 -26.97
CA HIS A 27 -23.07 -4.23 -26.19
C HIS A 27 -22.27 -3.35 -27.18
N PRO A 28 -22.47 -2.03 -27.22
CA PRO A 28 -21.59 -1.14 -27.95
C PRO A 28 -20.34 -0.91 -27.09
N GLY A 29 -19.26 -1.63 -27.40
CA GLY A 29 -18.02 -1.55 -26.64
C GLY A 29 -16.85 -2.25 -27.33
N LEU A 30 -16.48 -1.69 -28.48
CA LEU A 30 -15.21 -1.77 -29.22
C LEU A 30 -14.13 -2.76 -28.74
N LEU A 31 -13.66 -3.53 -29.73
CA LEU A 31 -12.32 -4.10 -29.86
C LEU A 31 -11.23 -3.17 -29.27
N ALA A 32 -10.68 -3.56 -28.13
CA ALA A 32 -9.32 -3.21 -27.74
C ALA A 32 -8.46 -4.48 -27.88
N PRO A 33 -7.21 -4.41 -28.35
CA PRO A 33 -6.28 -5.53 -28.24
C PRO A 33 -6.21 -5.98 -26.76
N PRO A 34 -5.89 -7.25 -26.44
CA PRO A 34 -5.68 -7.64 -25.07
C PRO A 34 -4.48 -6.84 -24.55
N GLN A 35 -4.76 -5.70 -23.92
CA GLN A 35 -3.83 -5.05 -23.04
C GLN A 35 -3.59 -6.08 -21.96
N ILE A 36 -2.35 -6.54 -21.90
CA ILE A 36 -1.80 -7.26 -20.77
C ILE A 36 -2.29 -6.49 -19.54
N GLU A 37 -3.17 -7.07 -18.74
CA GLU A 37 -3.45 -6.57 -17.40
C GLU A 37 -2.35 -7.09 -16.49
N PRO A 38 -1.38 -6.26 -16.05
CA PRO A 38 -0.81 -6.46 -14.75
C PRO A 38 -1.68 -5.67 -13.77
N ILE A 39 -2.66 -6.34 -13.17
CA ILE A 39 -3.11 -5.91 -11.85
C ILE A 39 -2.26 -6.64 -10.81
N PRO A 40 -1.18 -6.01 -10.33
CA PRO A 40 -0.85 -6.09 -8.92
C PRO A 40 -1.17 -4.71 -8.35
N SER A 41 -2.44 -4.48 -8.04
CA SER A 41 -2.89 -3.33 -7.26
C SER A 41 -2.29 -3.40 -5.87
N GLY A 42 -1.03 -2.99 -5.76
CA GLY A 42 -0.37 -2.68 -4.51
C GLY A 42 -0.58 -1.21 -4.19
N ASN A 43 -1.43 -0.96 -3.20
CA ASN A 43 -1.33 0.09 -2.19
C ASN A 43 -0.89 1.53 -2.58
N LEU A 44 -1.54 2.17 -3.56
CA LEU A 44 -1.24 3.56 -3.93
C LEU A 44 -1.80 4.58 -2.89
N PRO A 45 -1.08 5.69 -2.56
CA PRO A 45 -1.55 6.84 -1.75
C PRO A 45 -2.46 7.83 -2.53
N PRO A 46 -3.16 8.80 -1.87
CA PRO A 46 -4.28 9.53 -2.47
C PRO A 46 -3.74 10.73 -3.25
N GLY A 47 -4.18 10.90 -4.49
CA GLY A 47 -3.60 11.90 -5.41
C GLY A 47 -2.26 11.46 -6.00
N PHE A 48 -1.81 10.23 -5.73
CA PHE A 48 -0.73 9.61 -6.46
C PHE A 48 -1.27 9.13 -7.78
N ASP A 49 -0.92 9.84 -8.84
CA ASP A 49 -1.14 9.31 -10.17
C ASP A 49 -0.04 8.27 -10.44
N PRO A 50 -0.35 6.95 -10.45
CA PRO A 50 0.63 5.96 -10.84
C PRO A 50 1.19 6.23 -12.24
N SER A 51 0.50 7.00 -13.09
CA SER A 51 0.98 7.49 -14.40
C SER A 51 2.21 8.41 -14.31
N THR A 52 2.46 9.01 -13.16
CA THR A 52 3.63 9.88 -12.91
C THR A 52 4.75 9.18 -12.12
N CYS A 53 4.48 8.01 -11.53
CA CYS A 53 5.48 7.31 -10.75
C CYS A 53 6.54 6.65 -11.64
N ARG A 54 7.81 6.92 -11.32
CA ARG A 54 8.98 6.37 -12.02
C ARG A 54 9.86 5.53 -11.10
N SER A 55 9.39 5.14 -9.92
CA SER A 55 10.23 4.50 -8.92
C SER A 55 9.65 3.16 -8.48
N VAL A 56 10.52 2.18 -8.23
CA VAL A 56 10.16 0.84 -7.80
C VAL A 56 10.88 0.46 -6.51
N TYR A 57 10.15 -0.17 -5.60
CA TYR A 57 10.65 -0.76 -4.37
C TYR A 57 11.05 -2.20 -4.65
N VAL A 58 12.24 -2.57 -4.19
CA VAL A 58 12.81 -3.91 -4.33
C VAL A 58 13.00 -4.48 -2.92
N GLY A 59 12.17 -5.42 -2.53
CA GLY A 59 12.24 -6.10 -1.24
C GLY A 59 12.86 -7.49 -1.36
N ASN A 60 13.09 -8.11 -0.20
CA ASN A 60 13.61 -9.48 -0.09
C ASN A 60 14.98 -9.66 -0.78
N ILE A 61 15.87 -8.69 -0.60
CA ILE A 61 17.18 -8.66 -1.24
C ILE A 61 18.18 -9.50 -0.42
N HIS A 62 18.88 -10.42 -1.08
CA HIS A 62 19.92 -11.24 -0.46
C HIS A 62 21.12 -10.40 -0.01
N THR A 63 21.79 -10.79 1.07
CA THR A 63 22.89 -10.01 1.70
C THR A 63 24.09 -9.78 0.78
N GLN A 64 24.32 -10.71 -0.16
CA GLN A 64 25.39 -10.61 -1.16
C GLN A 64 25.04 -9.71 -2.35
N VAL A 65 23.77 -9.33 -2.52
CA VAL A 65 23.38 -8.40 -3.60
C VAL A 65 23.95 -7.02 -3.28
N THR A 66 24.62 -6.45 -4.27
CA THR A 66 25.20 -5.11 -4.21
C THR A 66 24.35 -4.11 -4.98
N GLU A 67 24.51 -2.83 -4.67
CA GLU A 67 23.82 -1.75 -5.38
C GLU A 67 24.15 -1.72 -6.89
N PRO A 68 25.42 -1.88 -7.32
CA PRO A 68 25.74 -1.97 -8.74
C PRO A 68 25.07 -3.14 -9.45
N LEU A 69 24.95 -4.31 -8.79
CA LEU A 69 24.27 -5.46 -9.35
C LEU A 69 22.77 -5.19 -9.54
N LEU A 70 22.11 -4.55 -8.55
CA LEU A 70 20.72 -4.14 -8.70
C LEU A 70 20.56 -3.16 -9.85
N GLN A 71 21.44 -2.17 -9.95
CA GLN A 71 21.40 -1.20 -11.04
C GLN A 71 21.54 -1.87 -12.41
N GLU A 72 22.47 -2.82 -12.56
CA GLU A 72 22.66 -3.59 -13.79
C GLU A 72 21.43 -4.43 -14.15
N VAL A 73 20.88 -5.15 -13.16
CA VAL A 73 19.67 -5.97 -13.32
C VAL A 73 18.48 -5.11 -13.76
N PHE A 74 18.28 -3.95 -13.14
CA PHE A 74 17.13 -3.08 -13.42
C PHE A 74 17.32 -2.25 -14.70
N ALA A 75 18.57 -1.94 -15.09
CA ALA A 75 18.88 -1.31 -16.36
C ALA A 75 18.40 -2.13 -17.58
N SER A 76 18.26 -3.45 -17.44
CA SER A 76 17.71 -4.32 -18.51
C SER A 76 16.26 -4.00 -18.90
N THR A 77 15.53 -3.27 -18.04
CA THR A 77 14.12 -2.89 -18.28
C THR A 77 13.97 -1.41 -18.66
N GLY A 78 15.07 -0.65 -18.66
CA GLY A 78 15.13 0.74 -19.09
C GLY A 78 16.14 1.58 -18.31
N PRO A 79 16.32 2.86 -18.68
CA PRO A 79 17.36 3.72 -18.10
C PRO A 79 17.05 4.07 -16.64
N VAL A 80 17.98 3.71 -15.75
CA VAL A 80 17.91 3.95 -14.30
C VAL A 80 18.54 5.31 -13.98
N GLU A 81 17.77 6.19 -13.34
CA GLU A 81 18.20 7.49 -12.81
C GLU A 81 18.99 7.32 -11.51
N GLY A 82 18.58 6.38 -10.65
CA GLY A 82 19.26 6.14 -9.38
C GLY A 82 18.87 4.82 -8.74
N CYS A 83 19.77 4.27 -7.93
CA CYS A 83 19.56 3.06 -7.16
C CYS A 83 19.99 3.35 -5.71
N LYS A 84 19.23 2.88 -4.73
CA LYS A 84 19.56 3.00 -3.31
C LYS A 84 19.31 1.69 -2.61
N LEU A 85 20.35 1.04 -2.11
CA LEU A 85 20.26 -0.19 -1.32
C LEU A 85 20.33 0.12 0.19
N ILE A 86 19.30 -0.28 0.94
CA ILE A 86 19.26 -0.22 2.40
C ILE A 86 19.44 -1.63 2.96
N ARG A 87 20.51 -1.81 3.74
CA ARG A 87 20.76 -3.06 4.45
C ARG A 87 20.04 -3.07 5.80
N LYS A 88 19.29 -4.14 6.06
CA LYS A 88 18.73 -4.44 7.38
C LYS A 88 19.06 -5.88 7.77
N GLU A 89 19.13 -6.13 9.07
CA GLU A 89 19.51 -7.42 9.65
C GLU A 89 18.62 -8.58 9.20
N LYS A 90 17.31 -8.35 9.04
CA LYS A 90 16.32 -9.39 8.71
C LYS A 90 15.85 -9.37 7.25
N SER A 91 15.84 -8.21 6.59
CA SER A 91 15.37 -8.09 5.21
C SER A 91 15.88 -6.80 4.57
N SER A 92 16.89 -6.92 3.71
CA SER A 92 17.39 -5.78 2.94
C SER A 92 16.42 -5.41 1.81
N TYR A 93 16.37 -4.13 1.48
CA TYR A 93 15.52 -3.61 0.41
C TYR A 93 16.19 -2.43 -0.28
N GLY A 94 15.73 -2.12 -1.48
CA GLY A 94 16.23 -1.02 -2.27
C GLY A 94 15.13 -0.26 -3.00
N PHE A 95 15.52 0.88 -3.54
CA PHE A 95 14.70 1.73 -4.37
C PHE A 95 15.42 1.98 -5.69
N ILE A 96 14.70 1.81 -6.80
CA ILE A 96 15.21 2.10 -8.13
C ILE A 96 14.36 3.23 -8.71
N HIS A 97 15.00 4.31 -9.10
CA HIS A 97 14.40 5.44 -9.79
C HIS A 97 14.73 5.33 -11.27
N TYR A 98 13.72 5.33 -12.13
CA TYR A 98 13.85 5.35 -13.59
C TYR A 98 13.67 6.76 -14.14
N PHE A 99 14.26 7.04 -15.30
CA PHE A 99 13.97 8.28 -16.02
C PHE A 99 12.53 8.35 -16.53
N ASP A 100 11.90 7.19 -16.77
CA ASP A 100 10.55 7.11 -17.30
C ASP A 100 9.71 6.03 -16.59
N ARG A 101 8.39 6.22 -16.61
CA ARG A 101 7.44 5.31 -15.99
C ARG A 101 7.38 3.95 -16.68
N ARG A 102 7.49 3.93 -18.02
CA ARG A 102 7.32 2.69 -18.78
C ARG A 102 8.34 1.66 -18.32
N SER A 103 9.58 2.09 -18.13
CA SER A 103 10.66 1.27 -17.57
C SER A 103 10.35 0.74 -16.18
N ALA A 104 9.83 1.59 -15.28
CA ALA A 104 9.40 1.17 -13.94
C ALA A 104 8.25 0.13 -13.98
N ALA A 105 7.27 0.31 -14.86
CA ALA A 105 6.18 -0.65 -15.03
C ALA A 105 6.67 -2.01 -15.57
N ILE A 106 7.56 -1.99 -16.57
CA ILE A 106 8.19 -3.20 -17.12
C ILE A 106 9.01 -3.92 -16.04
N ALA A 107 9.73 -3.18 -15.20
CA ALA A 107 10.52 -3.73 -14.10
C ALA A 107 9.64 -4.51 -13.11
N ILE A 108 8.48 -3.96 -12.72
CA ILE A 108 7.55 -4.64 -11.81
C ILE A 108 7.06 -5.95 -12.42
N VAL A 109 6.66 -5.95 -13.69
CA VAL A 109 6.12 -7.15 -14.35
C VAL A 109 7.21 -8.19 -14.61
N SER A 110 8.40 -7.76 -15.01
CA SER A 110 9.43 -8.65 -15.54
C SER A 110 10.45 -9.12 -14.50
N LEU A 111 10.66 -8.34 -13.43
CA LEU A 111 11.70 -8.61 -12.42
C LEU A 111 11.13 -9.04 -11.07
N ASN A 112 9.82 -8.91 -10.83
CA ASN A 112 9.22 -9.44 -9.62
C ASN A 112 9.33 -10.98 -9.59
N GLY A 113 9.90 -11.51 -8.51
CA GLY A 113 10.20 -12.94 -8.36
C GLY A 113 11.54 -13.38 -8.99
N ARG A 114 12.31 -12.48 -9.61
CA ARG A 114 13.62 -12.82 -10.18
C ARG A 114 14.58 -13.26 -9.08
N HIS A 115 15.25 -14.38 -9.28
CA HIS A 115 16.16 -14.92 -8.28
C HIS A 115 17.54 -14.25 -8.40
N LEU A 116 17.99 -13.62 -7.33
CA LEU A 116 19.36 -13.13 -7.17
C LEU A 116 19.99 -13.87 -5.99
N PHE A 117 21.11 -14.58 -6.23
CA PHE A 117 21.74 -15.45 -5.25
C PHE A 117 20.76 -16.47 -4.62
N GLY A 118 19.87 -17.04 -5.44
CA GLY A 118 18.87 -18.02 -4.98
C GLY A 118 17.69 -17.44 -4.19
N GLN A 119 17.65 -16.12 -3.95
CA GLN A 119 16.52 -15.47 -3.28
C GLN A 119 15.67 -14.68 -4.29
N PRO A 120 14.34 -14.89 -4.33
CA PRO A 120 13.46 -14.15 -5.22
C PRO A 120 13.28 -12.71 -4.72
N ILE A 121 13.63 -11.72 -5.54
CA ILE A 121 13.38 -10.32 -5.22
C ILE A 121 11.90 -9.99 -5.39
N LYS A 122 11.37 -9.08 -4.56
CA LYS A 122 10.00 -8.58 -4.68
C LYS A 122 10.02 -7.17 -5.26
N VAL A 123 9.41 -6.95 -6.42
CA VAL A 123 9.39 -5.63 -7.07
C VAL A 123 7.98 -5.07 -7.05
N ASN A 124 7.83 -3.87 -6.49
CA ASN A 124 6.56 -3.14 -6.40
C ASN A 124 6.78 -1.67 -6.74
N TRP A 125 5.72 -0.90 -6.94
CA TRP A 125 5.86 0.56 -7.01
C TRP A 125 6.52 1.09 -5.72
N ALA A 126 7.54 1.93 -5.87
CA ALA A 126 8.08 2.67 -4.74
C ALA A 126 7.21 3.90 -4.52
N TYR A 127 6.64 3.99 -3.34
CA TYR A 127 6.22 5.27 -2.80
C TYR A 127 7.49 6.02 -2.44
N ALA A 128 7.64 7.24 -2.91
CA ALA A 128 8.72 8.10 -2.45
C ALA A 128 8.52 8.32 -0.94
N SER A 129 9.10 7.46 -0.10
CA SER A 129 9.14 7.59 1.35
C SER A 129 10.15 8.66 1.79
N GLY A 130 10.51 9.58 0.89
CA GLY A 130 11.44 10.67 1.19
C GLY A 130 10.89 11.66 2.21
N GLN A 131 9.59 11.59 2.55
CA GLN A 131 8.92 12.49 3.49
C GLN A 131 7.87 11.74 4.34
N ARG A 132 8.12 10.49 4.76
CA ARG A 132 7.28 9.90 5.82
C ARG A 132 7.90 10.24 7.16
N GLU A 133 7.16 11.01 7.94
CA GLU A 133 7.52 11.42 9.31
C GLU A 133 7.70 10.18 10.21
N ASP A 134 8.64 10.22 11.14
CA ASP A 134 8.75 9.17 12.16
C ASP A 134 7.56 9.27 13.11
N THR A 135 6.66 8.28 13.06
CA THR A 135 5.46 8.24 13.88
C THR A 135 5.64 7.51 15.21
N SER A 136 6.89 7.29 15.65
CA SER A 136 7.20 6.59 16.91
C SER A 136 6.63 7.28 18.15
N SER A 137 6.57 8.61 18.15
CA SER A 137 6.01 9.46 19.21
C SER A 137 4.53 9.79 19.04
N HIS A 138 3.91 9.34 17.94
CA HIS A 138 2.56 9.73 17.57
C HIS A 138 1.48 8.89 18.27
N PHE A 139 0.27 9.41 18.22
CA PHE A 139 -0.95 8.77 18.67
C PHE A 139 -1.55 7.96 17.53
N ASN A 140 -1.50 6.63 17.65
CA ASN A 140 -1.93 5.73 16.59
C ASN A 140 -3.36 5.26 16.83
N ILE A 141 -4.17 5.28 15.78
CA ILE A 141 -5.53 4.75 15.72
C ILE A 141 -5.50 3.47 14.89
N PHE A 142 -6.10 2.41 15.40
CA PHE A 142 -6.45 1.23 14.63
C PHE A 142 -7.76 1.48 13.87
N VAL A 143 -7.74 1.25 12.57
CA VAL A 143 -8.93 1.35 11.72
C VAL A 143 -9.25 -0.03 11.15
N GLY A 144 -10.29 -0.65 11.66
CA GLY A 144 -10.78 -1.96 11.25
C GLY A 144 -11.94 -1.87 10.26
N ASP A 145 -12.33 -3.04 9.76
CA ASP A 145 -13.45 -3.23 8.84
C ASP A 145 -13.32 -2.48 7.51
N LEU A 146 -12.08 -2.24 7.09
CA LEU A 146 -11.80 -1.62 5.80
C LEU A 146 -12.33 -2.50 4.66
N SER A 147 -12.94 -1.85 3.66
CA SER A 147 -13.26 -2.50 2.39
C SER A 147 -11.96 -2.96 1.69
N PRO A 148 -11.97 -4.10 0.96
CA PRO A 148 -10.79 -4.58 0.23
C PRO A 148 -10.23 -3.56 -0.79
N GLU A 149 -11.06 -2.61 -1.23
CA GLU A 149 -10.67 -1.54 -2.16
C GLU A 149 -10.02 -0.33 -1.45
N VAL A 150 -10.09 -0.24 -0.11
CA VAL A 150 -9.51 0.85 0.65
C VAL A 150 -7.99 0.70 0.69
N THR A 151 -7.32 1.73 0.21
CA THR A 151 -5.86 1.86 0.18
C THR A 151 -5.37 2.86 1.23
N ASP A 152 -4.06 2.92 1.46
CA ASP A 152 -3.40 3.97 2.26
C ASP A 152 -3.92 5.36 1.86
N ALA A 153 -4.19 5.54 0.56
CA ALA A 153 -4.78 6.73 -0.01
C ALA A 153 -6.06 7.16 0.66
N THR A 154 -7.05 6.33 0.42
CA THR A 154 -8.44 6.62 0.74
C THR A 154 -8.56 6.73 2.26
N LEU A 155 -7.76 5.94 2.98
CA LEU A 155 -7.62 6.04 4.42
C LEU A 155 -7.02 7.39 4.85
N PHE A 156 -5.87 7.81 4.32
CA PHE A 156 -5.25 9.08 4.68
C PHE A 156 -6.14 10.28 4.37
N ALA A 157 -6.75 10.31 3.17
CA ALA A 157 -7.64 11.40 2.76
C ALA A 157 -8.87 11.51 3.67
N CYS A 158 -9.43 10.38 4.10
CA CYS A 158 -10.56 10.35 5.04
C CYS A 158 -10.20 10.96 6.41
N PHE A 159 -8.97 10.74 6.89
CA PHE A 159 -8.52 11.22 8.20
C PHE A 159 -7.82 12.59 8.15
N SER A 160 -7.45 13.07 6.96
CA SER A 160 -6.82 14.39 6.75
C SER A 160 -7.74 15.58 7.03
N VAL A 161 -9.03 15.35 7.27
CA VAL A 161 -9.95 16.36 7.80
C VAL A 161 -9.53 16.85 9.20
N PHE A 162 -8.73 16.04 9.90
CA PHE A 162 -8.12 16.37 11.18
C PHE A 162 -6.68 16.88 10.96
N PRO A 163 -6.33 18.08 11.44
CA PRO A 163 -5.12 18.79 11.03
C PRO A 163 -3.81 18.12 11.47
N THR A 164 -3.85 17.24 12.46
CA THR A 164 -2.65 16.55 12.97
C THR A 164 -2.50 15.12 12.46
N CYS A 165 -3.32 14.69 11.49
CA CYS A 165 -3.12 13.43 10.76
C CYS A 165 -1.79 13.48 10.00
N SER A 166 -0.83 12.62 10.33
CA SER A 166 0.51 12.63 9.75
C SER A 166 0.84 11.43 8.88
N ASP A 167 0.25 10.26 9.14
CA ASP A 167 0.43 9.07 8.30
C ASP A 167 -0.80 8.16 8.35
N ALA A 168 -1.01 7.37 7.28
CA ALA A 168 -1.98 6.28 7.27
C ALA A 168 -1.46 5.09 6.48
N ARG A 169 -1.77 3.88 6.97
CA ARG A 169 -1.30 2.61 6.39
C ARG A 169 -2.35 1.52 6.50
N VAL A 170 -2.74 0.94 5.37
CA VAL A 170 -3.49 -0.31 5.28
C VAL A 170 -2.51 -1.47 5.38
N MET A 171 -2.93 -2.51 6.11
CA MET A 171 -2.13 -3.71 6.28
C MET A 171 -2.49 -4.75 5.22
N TRP A 172 -1.48 -5.30 4.56
CA TRP A 172 -1.64 -6.26 3.46
C TRP A 172 -1.01 -7.60 3.81
N ASP A 173 -1.61 -8.67 3.31
CA ASP A 173 -1.01 -9.99 3.35
C ASP A 173 0.12 -10.08 2.32
N GLN A 174 1.35 -10.29 2.79
CA GLN A 174 2.54 -10.33 1.93
C GLN A 174 2.62 -11.56 1.01
N LYS A 175 1.82 -12.60 1.26
CA LYS A 175 1.76 -13.81 0.43
C LYS A 175 0.73 -13.66 -0.69
N THR A 176 -0.45 -13.13 -0.36
CA THR A 176 -1.58 -13.07 -1.30
C THR A 176 -1.77 -11.69 -1.95
N GLY A 177 -1.13 -10.65 -1.42
CA GLY A 177 -1.32 -9.27 -1.86
C GLY A 177 -2.69 -8.68 -1.50
N ARG A 178 -3.51 -9.40 -0.73
CA ARG A 178 -4.85 -8.94 -0.34
C ARG A 178 -4.79 -8.05 0.90
N SER A 179 -5.70 -7.09 0.97
CA SER A 179 -5.88 -6.27 2.19
C SER A 179 -6.28 -7.18 3.35
N ARG A 180 -5.70 -6.95 4.52
CA ARG A 180 -6.08 -7.61 5.76
C ARG A 180 -7.36 -7.01 6.35
N GLY A 181 -7.94 -5.99 5.71
CA GLY A 181 -9.18 -5.33 6.15
C GLY A 181 -8.99 -4.41 7.34
N PHE A 182 -7.75 -4.00 7.64
CA PHE A 182 -7.46 -3.04 8.69
C PHE A 182 -6.22 -2.21 8.36
N GLY A 183 -6.07 -1.09 9.06
CA GLY A 183 -4.95 -0.17 8.94
C GLY A 183 -4.70 0.61 10.21
N PHE A 184 -3.71 1.49 10.14
CA PHE A 184 -3.31 2.39 11.21
C PHE A 184 -3.24 3.82 10.69
N VAL A 185 -3.66 4.78 11.50
CA VAL A 185 -3.54 6.21 11.22
C VAL A 185 -2.80 6.86 12.39
N SER A 186 -1.80 7.67 12.09
CA SER A 186 -0.93 8.33 13.05
C SER A 186 -1.30 9.82 13.17
N PHE A 187 -1.35 10.30 14.42
CA PHE A 187 -1.68 11.68 14.75
C PHE A 187 -0.60 12.31 15.63
N ARG A 188 -0.26 13.58 15.37
CA ARG A 188 0.66 14.33 16.23
C ARG A 188 0.03 14.65 17.60
N ASN A 189 -1.29 14.86 17.64
CA ASN A 189 -2.02 15.22 18.88
C ASN A 189 -3.05 14.16 19.28
N GLN A 190 -3.12 13.87 20.59
CA GLN A 190 -4.08 12.91 21.14
C GLN A 190 -5.53 13.36 21.00
N GLN A 191 -5.79 14.66 21.14
CA GLN A 191 -7.15 15.21 21.10
C GLN A 191 -7.79 15.01 19.72
N ASP A 192 -7.07 15.34 18.66
CA ASP A 192 -7.53 15.12 17.28
C ASP A 192 -7.71 13.63 16.98
N ALA A 193 -6.82 12.77 17.50
CA ALA A 193 -6.98 11.32 17.36
C ALA A 193 -8.25 10.82 18.05
N GLN A 194 -8.57 11.35 19.24
CA GLN A 194 -9.80 11.00 19.96
C GLN A 194 -11.05 11.49 19.21
N SER A 195 -11.02 12.71 18.67
CA SER A 195 -12.10 13.24 17.83
C SER A 195 -12.30 12.38 16.58
N ALA A 196 -11.22 11.98 15.92
CA ALA A 196 -11.28 11.08 14.77
C ALA A 196 -11.90 9.72 15.11
N ILE A 197 -11.61 9.15 16.28
CA ILE A 197 -12.26 7.91 16.74
C ILE A 197 -13.77 8.12 16.88
N ASN A 198 -14.19 9.21 17.51
CA ASN A 198 -15.60 9.48 17.79
C ASN A 198 -16.40 9.77 16.52
N ASP A 199 -15.82 10.55 15.59
CA ASP A 199 -16.53 11.07 14.42
C ASP A 199 -16.54 10.08 13.25
N LEU A 200 -15.48 9.29 13.09
CA LEU A 200 -15.29 8.40 11.94
C LEU A 200 -15.73 6.95 12.21
N THR A 201 -15.89 6.53 13.46
CA THR A 201 -16.43 5.20 13.75
C THR A 201 -17.86 5.07 13.22
N GLY A 202 -18.11 4.02 12.44
CA GLY A 202 -19.40 3.77 11.79
C GLY A 202 -19.64 4.56 10.50
N LYS A 203 -18.66 5.38 10.06
CA LYS A 203 -18.74 6.04 8.74
C LYS A 203 -18.40 5.05 7.63
N TRP A 204 -19.00 5.26 6.47
CA TRP A 204 -18.73 4.46 5.28
C TRP A 204 -17.42 4.89 4.62
N LEU A 205 -16.55 3.91 4.35
CA LEU A 205 -15.33 4.10 3.55
C LEU A 205 -15.24 2.98 2.52
N GLY A 206 -15.56 3.32 1.26
CA GLY A 206 -15.84 2.32 0.23
C GLY A 206 -17.15 1.57 0.53
N SER A 207 -17.13 0.24 0.38
CA SER A 207 -18.30 -0.62 0.56
C SER A 207 -18.61 -1.04 2.02
N ARG A 208 -17.84 -0.58 3.01
CA ARG A 208 -18.01 -0.99 4.42
C ARG A 208 -17.96 0.21 5.38
N GLN A 209 -18.59 0.07 6.53
CA GLN A 209 -18.42 1.00 7.64
C GLN A 209 -17.13 0.70 8.39
N ILE A 210 -16.35 1.73 8.70
CA ILE A 210 -15.07 1.58 9.39
C ILE A 210 -15.25 1.62 10.90
N ARG A 211 -14.34 0.95 11.60
CA ARG A 211 -14.29 0.96 13.07
C ARG A 211 -12.97 1.54 13.54
N CYS A 212 -13.01 2.64 14.29
CA CYS A 212 -11.81 3.28 14.82
C CYS A 212 -11.65 2.95 16.31
N ASN A 213 -10.44 2.58 16.74
CA ASN A 213 -10.10 2.43 18.16
C ASN A 213 -8.67 2.90 18.40
N TRP A 214 -8.32 3.16 19.65
CA TRP A 214 -6.92 3.32 20.02
C TRP A 214 -6.11 2.10 19.59
N ALA A 215 -5.00 2.33 18.87
CA ALA A 215 -4.09 1.25 18.57
C ALA A 215 -3.42 0.80 19.88
N THR A 216 -3.41 -0.50 20.14
CA THR A 216 -2.56 -1.03 21.21
C THR A 216 -1.11 -0.69 20.84
N LYS A 217 -0.32 -0.14 21.77
CA LYS A 217 1.13 0.02 21.61
C LYS A 217 1.78 -1.36 21.61
N GLY A 218 1.56 -2.11 20.54
CA GLY A 218 2.13 -3.40 20.24
C GLY A 218 3.17 -3.21 19.16
N ALA A 219 4.42 -3.45 19.54
CA ALA A 219 5.61 -3.64 18.72
C ALA A 219 5.33 -3.83 17.23
N GLY A 220 6.01 -3.02 16.40
CA GLY A 220 6.32 -3.48 15.06
C GLY A 220 7.05 -4.82 15.15
N SER A 221 6.38 -5.89 14.73
CA SER A 221 6.88 -7.27 14.56
C SER A 221 7.05 -8.08 15.86
N ASN A 222 6.19 -9.09 16.06
CA ASN A 222 6.51 -10.47 16.45
C ASN A 222 5.22 -11.20 16.86
N ASP A 223 4.75 -12.12 16.02
CA ASP A 223 3.91 -13.23 16.45
C ASP A 223 4.86 -14.38 16.79
N ASP A 224 4.93 -14.75 18.08
CA ASP A 224 5.14 -16.13 18.52
C ASP A 224 4.63 -16.24 19.96
N LYS A 225 3.57 -17.03 20.14
CA LYS A 225 2.87 -17.30 21.40
C LYS A 225 3.19 -18.72 21.84
N LEU A 226 3.76 -18.93 23.03
CA LEU A 226 3.62 -20.21 23.77
C LEU A 226 3.62 -20.02 25.31
N SER A 227 2.41 -20.17 25.86
CA SER A 227 1.93 -20.88 27.08
C SER A 227 2.67 -20.96 28.43
N SER A 228 1.86 -20.70 29.50
CA SER A 228 1.86 -21.10 30.94
C SER A 228 3.09 -20.77 31.80
N ASP A 229 2.99 -20.32 33.06
CA ASP A 229 2.08 -20.72 34.13
C ASP A 229 2.03 -19.64 35.23
N GLY A 230 0.99 -19.68 36.07
CA GLY A 230 0.71 -18.64 37.07
C GLY A 230 1.57 -18.67 38.34
N LYS A 231 1.63 -17.51 39.02
CA LYS A 231 1.26 -17.31 40.45
C LYS A 231 1.65 -15.90 40.94
N SER A 232 0.62 -15.19 41.39
CA SER A 232 0.54 -14.26 42.53
C SER A 232 1.80 -14.02 43.39
N VAL A 233 2.16 -12.75 43.66
CA VAL A 233 2.10 -12.09 44.99
C VAL A 233 2.69 -10.67 44.95
N VAL A 234 2.23 -9.89 45.92
CA VAL A 234 2.22 -8.45 46.19
C VAL A 234 3.54 -7.78 46.65
N GLU A 235 3.55 -6.43 46.58
CA GLU A 235 4.17 -5.46 47.55
C GLU A 235 5.72 -5.39 47.65
N LEU A 236 6.47 -4.29 47.91
CA LEU A 236 6.32 -2.92 48.45
C LEU A 236 7.57 -2.04 48.10
N THR A 237 7.36 -0.72 47.97
CA THR A 237 8.16 0.46 48.42
C THR A 237 9.67 0.71 48.14
N ASN A 238 9.93 2.02 47.96
CA ASN A 238 11.10 2.86 48.33
C ASN A 238 12.37 2.91 47.47
N GLY A 239 12.60 4.09 46.87
CA GLY A 239 13.63 5.01 47.38
C GLY A 239 15.02 5.01 46.74
N SER A 240 15.27 6.07 45.96
CA SER A 240 16.49 6.90 45.96
C SER A 240 17.51 6.79 44.80
N SER A 241 17.66 7.96 44.15
CA SER A 241 18.89 8.64 43.67
C SER A 241 19.75 8.04 42.55
N GLY A 242 20.00 8.86 41.52
CA GLY A 242 21.13 8.71 40.61
C GLY A 242 20.97 9.49 39.30
N GLN A 243 21.14 10.82 39.35
CA GLN A 243 21.31 11.69 38.17
C GLN A 243 22.55 11.26 37.38
N LEU A 244 22.42 11.13 36.05
CA LEU A 244 23.46 11.53 35.10
C LEU A 244 22.78 12.05 33.82
N THR A 245 22.90 13.36 33.64
CA THR A 245 22.55 14.14 32.45
C THR A 245 23.59 13.88 31.35
N PHE A 246 23.14 13.63 30.12
CA PHE A 246 23.95 13.88 28.93
C PHE A 246 23.09 14.60 27.89
N ASP A 247 23.30 15.91 27.82
CA ASP A 247 23.00 16.74 26.66
C ASP A 247 23.91 16.34 25.49
N PHE A 248 23.35 16.23 24.28
CA PHE A 248 24.09 16.52 23.06
C PHE A 248 23.14 17.12 22.02
N THR A 249 23.07 18.45 22.08
CA THR A 249 22.67 19.31 20.97
C THR A 249 23.83 19.37 19.97
N GLU A 250 23.52 19.67 18.71
CA GLU A 250 24.41 19.92 17.56
C GLU A 250 24.92 18.70 16.76
N CYS A 251 24.33 18.52 15.58
CA CYS A 251 25.07 18.45 14.31
C CYS A 251 24.11 18.83 13.17
N TYR A 252 23.98 20.13 12.93
CA TYR A 252 23.50 20.70 11.67
C TYR A 252 24.71 21.35 10.98
N VAL A 253 24.69 21.37 9.65
CA VAL A 253 25.61 22.06 8.72
C VAL A 253 26.94 21.35 8.42
N MET A 254 27.05 20.80 7.21
CA MET A 254 28.05 21.17 6.18
C MET A 254 28.12 20.07 5.10
N SER A 255 27.44 20.28 3.97
CA SER A 255 28.08 20.12 2.66
C SER A 255 27.17 20.69 1.58
N SER A 256 27.36 21.96 1.29
CA SER A 256 27.01 22.54 0.01
C SER A 256 28.25 23.21 -0.56
N VAL A 257 28.34 23.13 -1.87
CA VAL A 257 29.21 23.90 -2.78
C VAL A 257 30.58 23.29 -3.05
N THR A 258 30.69 22.65 -4.22
CA THR A 258 31.72 23.01 -5.21
C THR A 258 31.15 22.74 -6.62
N LYS A 259 30.86 23.80 -7.37
CA LYS A 259 30.90 23.81 -8.84
C LYS A 259 31.19 25.24 -9.31
N PHE A 260 32.36 25.34 -9.96
CA PHE A 260 32.94 26.42 -10.77
C PHE A 260 33.29 27.74 -10.07
#